data_AF-A0A6L7QK64-F1
#
_entry.id   AF-A0A6L7QK64-F1
#
_cell.length_a   1.000
_cell.length_b   1.000
_cell.length_c   1.000
_cell.angle_alpha   90.00
_cell.angle_beta   90.00
_cell.angle_gamma   90.00
#
_symmetry.space_group_name_H-M   'P 1'
#
loop_
_entity.id
_entity.type
_entity.pdbx_description
1 polymer ?
#
loop_
_entity_poly.entity_id
_entity_poly.type
_entity_poly.pdbx_seq_one_letter_code
_entity_poly.pdbx_strand_id
1 'polypeptide(L)'
;MTAFWVTDLWDVSTVKNSLVFALSGRLVPTWSASCIYFLYRARLSGFVWTPLHVAEVLLVVAGGTLIYWSYLTLISSIAFWTMRSQPLVDASMELMVRPLTVYPWHLQALLTFVLPLGFIGFYPACDFLGQSANTSLPLDVALWTPAVGAAMLVLALTVFAAGLRRCESAGS
;
A
#
# COMPACT_ATOMS: atom_id res chain seq x y z
N MET A 1 -19.14 -18.31 -14.71
CA MET A 1 -19.67 -17.03 -14.22
C MET A 1 -20.45 -17.30 -12.94
N THR A 2 -19.78 -17.24 -11.80
CA THR A 2 -20.43 -17.12 -10.49
C THR A 2 -19.56 -16.20 -9.65
N ALA A 3 -20.16 -15.10 -9.22
CA ALA A 3 -19.55 -14.00 -8.51
C ALA A 3 -18.99 -14.48 -7.16
N PHE A 4 -17.69 -14.30 -6.98
CA PHE A 4 -17.01 -14.44 -5.68
C PHE A 4 -17.33 -13.19 -4.87
N TRP A 5 -18.47 -13.20 -4.17
CA TRP A 5 -18.84 -12.15 -3.25
C TRP A 5 -17.94 -12.22 -2.01
N VAL A 6 -17.05 -11.24 -1.89
CA VAL A 6 -16.23 -10.98 -0.70
C VAL A 6 -17.13 -10.38 0.37
N THR A 7 -17.95 -11.18 1.05
CA THR A 7 -18.84 -10.67 2.11
C THR A 7 -18.42 -11.05 3.52
N ASP A 8 -17.47 -11.98 3.69
CA ASP A 8 -16.97 -12.40 5.00
C ASP A 8 -15.44 -12.29 5.10
N LEU A 9 -14.95 -11.09 5.39
CA LEU A 9 -13.54 -10.84 5.72
C LEU A 9 -13.18 -11.30 7.15
N TRP A 10 -14.15 -11.81 7.91
CA TRP A 10 -14.03 -12.14 9.33
C TRP A 10 -13.94 -13.62 9.64
N ASP A 11 -14.21 -14.49 8.67
CA ASP A 11 -14.02 -15.92 8.85
C ASP A 11 -12.53 -16.24 8.82
N VAL A 12 -12.02 -16.82 9.90
CA VAL A 12 -10.64 -17.28 10.06
C VAL A 12 -10.28 -18.28 8.95
N SER A 13 -11.27 -19.02 8.43
CA SER A 13 -11.10 -19.91 7.28
C SER A 13 -10.82 -19.13 5.98
N THR A 14 -11.47 -17.99 5.78
CA THR A 14 -11.26 -17.08 4.64
C THR A 14 -9.90 -16.41 4.73
N VAL A 15 -9.50 -15.89 5.89
CA VAL A 15 -8.16 -15.31 6.10
C VAL A 15 -7.07 -16.37 5.89
N LYS A 16 -7.27 -17.57 6.44
CA LYS A 16 -6.35 -18.70 6.23
C LYS A 16 -6.30 -19.11 4.77
N ASN A 17 -7.44 -19.14 4.07
CA ASN A 17 -7.49 -19.46 2.65
C ASN A 17 -6.88 -18.36 1.79
N SER A 18 -7.01 -17.08 2.13
CA SER A 18 -6.33 -15.96 1.46
C SER A 18 -4.81 -15.98 1.70
N LEU A 19 -4.37 -16.35 2.90
CA LEU A 19 -2.95 -16.56 3.22
C LEU A 19 -2.39 -17.81 2.52
N VAL A 20 -3.14 -18.91 2.50
CA VAL A 20 -2.79 -20.10 1.73
C VAL A 20 -2.79 -19.77 0.23
N PHE A 21 -3.71 -18.94 -0.27
CA PHE A 21 -3.75 -18.50 -1.67
C PHE A 21 -2.58 -17.54 -2.03
N ALA A 22 -2.16 -16.72 -1.07
CA ALA A 22 -0.95 -15.92 -1.15
C ALA A 22 0.30 -16.82 -1.19
N LEU A 23 0.35 -17.84 -0.34
CA LEU A 23 1.47 -18.79 -0.23
C LEU A 23 1.44 -19.90 -1.29
N SER A 24 0.30 -20.17 -1.96
CA SER A 24 0.09 -21.28 -2.90
C SER A 24 0.63 -21.02 -4.30
N GLY A 25 1.65 -20.18 -4.43
CA GLY A 25 2.35 -19.98 -5.71
C GLY A 25 1.57 -19.18 -6.76
N ARG A 26 0.40 -18.59 -6.45
CA ARG A 26 -0.26 -17.61 -7.35
C ARG A 26 0.33 -16.22 -7.24
N LEU A 27 1.01 -15.92 -6.14
CA LEU A 27 1.85 -14.73 -5.99
C LEU A 27 3.20 -14.88 -6.71
N VAL A 28 3.77 -16.08 -6.81
CA VAL A 28 5.06 -16.27 -7.50
C VAL A 28 5.05 -15.71 -8.94
N PRO A 29 3.99 -15.91 -9.75
CA PRO A 29 3.81 -15.26 -11.06
C PRO A 29 3.71 -13.74 -11.01
N THR A 30 3.01 -13.15 -10.02
CA THR A 30 2.86 -11.69 -9.96
C THR A 30 4.13 -11.00 -9.50
N TRP A 31 4.86 -11.61 -8.55
CA TRP A 31 6.13 -11.08 -8.06
C TRP A 31 7.22 -11.21 -9.13
N SER A 32 7.28 -12.36 -9.82
CA SER A 32 8.19 -12.53 -10.96
C SER A 32 7.87 -11.56 -12.10
N ALA A 33 6.59 -11.34 -12.44
CA ALA A 33 6.19 -10.36 -13.44
C ALA A 33 6.57 -8.91 -13.03
N SER A 34 6.40 -8.53 -11.76
CA SER A 34 6.83 -7.23 -11.23
C SER A 34 8.34 -7.05 -11.28
N CYS A 35 9.12 -8.08 -10.91
CA CYS A 35 10.58 -8.07 -11.03
C CYS A 35 11.03 -7.95 -12.49
N ILE A 36 10.42 -8.72 -13.40
CA ILE A 36 10.73 -8.69 -14.84
C ILE A 36 10.39 -7.31 -15.42
N TYR A 37 9.22 -6.76 -15.09
CA TYR A 37 8.79 -5.44 -15.56
C TYR A 37 9.72 -4.33 -15.03
N PHE A 38 10.11 -4.40 -13.76
CA PHE A 38 11.07 -3.47 -13.16
C PHE A 38 12.43 -3.53 -13.85
N LEU A 39 12.99 -4.74 -14.05
CA LEU A 39 14.26 -4.92 -14.76
C LEU A 39 14.18 -4.45 -16.22
N TYR A 40 13.08 -4.73 -16.91
CA TYR A 40 12.83 -4.28 -18.27
C TYR A 40 12.78 -2.74 -18.36
N ARG A 41 12.04 -2.09 -17.46
CA ARG A 41 11.95 -0.62 -17.37
C ARG A 41 13.29 0.01 -17.01
N ALA A 42 14.01 -0.54 -16.03
CA ALA A 42 15.33 -0.05 -15.61
C ALA A 42 16.35 -0.12 -16.75
N ARG A 43 16.26 -1.14 -17.62
CA ARG A 43 17.10 -1.23 -18.82
C ARG A 43 16.74 -0.17 -19.87
N LEU A 44 15.46 0.12 -20.06
CA LEU A 44 15.00 1.12 -21.03
C LEU A 44 15.27 2.56 -20.60
N SER A 45 15.27 2.85 -19.29
CA SER A 45 15.54 4.19 -18.76
C SER A 45 17.02 4.55 -18.70
N GLY A 46 17.93 3.64 -19.10
CA GLY A 46 19.38 3.86 -18.99
C GLY A 46 19.86 3.95 -17.55
N PHE A 47 19.15 3.31 -16.61
CA PHE A 47 19.43 3.39 -15.19
C PHE A 47 20.83 2.86 -14.87
N VAL A 48 21.70 3.75 -14.38
CA VAL A 48 23.07 3.38 -13.97
C VAL A 48 23.00 2.79 -12.57
N TRP A 49 23.24 1.48 -12.47
CA TRP A 49 23.31 0.77 -11.21
C TRP A 49 24.55 1.22 -10.43
N THR A 50 24.35 2.09 -9.44
CA THR A 50 25.35 2.45 -8.44
C THR A 50 24.96 1.80 -7.10
N PRO A 51 25.91 1.56 -6.18
CA PRO A 51 25.58 1.06 -4.84
C PRO A 51 24.59 1.95 -4.08
N LEU A 52 24.62 3.25 -4.33
CA LEU A 52 23.71 4.23 -3.73
C LEU A 52 22.26 4.01 -4.22
N HIS A 53 22.06 3.90 -5.53
CA HIS A 53 20.75 3.62 -6.13
C HIS A 53 20.16 2.29 -5.65
N VAL A 54 21.00 1.27 -5.41
CA VAL A 54 20.55 -0.01 -4.84
C VAL A 54 20.02 0.18 -3.41
N ALA A 55 20.73 0.96 -2.59
CA ALA A 55 20.27 1.29 -1.24
C ALA A 55 18.95 2.07 -1.23
N GLU A 56 18.78 3.05 -2.13
CA GLU A 56 17.54 3.81 -2.28
C GLU A 56 16.37 2.90 -2.67
N VAL A 57 16.55 2.01 -3.65
CA VAL A 57 15.51 1.04 -4.04
C VAL A 57 15.10 0.17 -2.86
N LEU A 58 16.06 -0.32 -2.05
CA LEU A 58 15.75 -1.12 -0.87
C LEU A 58 14.98 -0.32 0.19
N LEU A 59 15.36 0.93 0.44
CA LEU A 59 14.68 1.81 1.39
C LEU A 59 13.25 2.13 0.94
N VAL A 60 13.06 2.40 -0.35
CA VAL A 60 11.74 2.63 -0.94
C VAL A 60 10.88 1.38 -0.83
N VAL A 61 11.40 0.20 -1.15
CA VAL A 61 10.66 -1.07 -1.04
C VAL A 61 10.28 -1.34 0.41
N ALA A 62 11.20 -1.15 1.35
CA ALA A 62 10.93 -1.32 2.78
C ALA A 62 9.86 -0.32 3.27
N GLY A 63 10.02 0.97 2.95
CA GLY A 63 9.07 2.01 3.35
C GLY A 63 7.70 1.85 2.71
N GLY A 64 7.64 1.57 1.40
CA GLY A 64 6.40 1.28 0.68
C GLY A 64 5.68 0.05 1.25
N THR A 65 6.43 -0.97 1.67
CA THR A 65 5.85 -2.13 2.38
C THR A 65 5.24 -1.73 3.71
N LEU A 66 5.93 -0.92 4.52
CA LEU A 66 5.36 -0.44 5.79
C LEU A 66 4.08 0.38 5.58
N ILE A 67 4.06 1.30 4.60
CA ILE A 67 2.88 2.11 4.28
C ILE A 67 1.72 1.20 3.87
N TYR A 68 1.97 0.23 2.98
CA TYR A 68 0.95 -0.71 2.53
C TYR A 68 0.38 -1.54 3.68
N TRP A 69 1.23 -2.05 4.58
CA TRP A 69 0.79 -2.78 5.77
C TRP A 69 -0.05 -1.90 6.70
N SER A 70 0.39 -0.67 6.95
CA SER A 70 -0.34 0.30 7.78
C SER A 70 -1.74 0.57 7.23
N TYR A 71 -1.83 0.73 5.90
CA TYR A 71 -3.08 0.95 5.20
C TYR A 71 -4.05 -0.24 5.32
N LEU A 72 -3.56 -1.47 5.10
CA LEU A 72 -4.37 -2.67 5.28
C LEU A 72 -4.87 -2.82 6.72
N THR A 73 -4.03 -2.52 7.70
CA THR A 73 -4.41 -2.54 9.12
C THR A 73 -5.49 -1.50 9.42
N LEU A 74 -5.38 -0.28 8.86
CA LEU A 74 -6.41 0.76 8.99
C LEU A 74 -7.75 0.30 8.40
N ILE A 75 -7.77 -0.23 7.18
CA ILE A 75 -9.02 -0.71 6.56
C ILE A 75 -9.62 -1.86 7.39
N SER A 76 -8.79 -2.79 7.82
CA SER A 76 -9.23 -3.90 8.68
C SER A 76 -9.85 -3.39 9.99
N SER A 77 -9.33 -2.29 10.54
CA SER A 77 -9.87 -1.71 11.78
C SER A 77 -11.29 -1.17 11.65
N ILE A 78 -11.68 -0.67 10.46
CA ILE A 78 -13.03 -0.12 10.18
C ILE A 78 -14.11 -1.15 10.44
N ALA A 79 -13.76 -2.40 10.16
CA ALA A 79 -14.69 -3.49 10.26
C ALA A 79 -15.11 -3.70 11.74
N PHE A 80 -14.28 -3.39 12.74
CA PHE A 80 -14.70 -3.42 14.16
C PHE A 80 -15.76 -2.38 14.52
N TRP A 81 -15.86 -1.30 13.73
CA TRP A 81 -16.76 -0.18 14.01
C TRP A 81 -18.05 -0.23 13.19
N THR A 82 -18.02 -0.89 12.02
CA THR A 82 -19.12 -0.84 11.04
C THR A 82 -19.57 -2.23 10.61
N MET A 83 -20.83 -2.59 10.90
CA MET A 83 -21.45 -3.86 10.49
C MET A 83 -21.59 -4.05 8.95
N ARG A 84 -21.45 -2.98 8.15
CA ARG A 84 -21.39 -3.01 6.67
C ARG A 84 -20.17 -2.26 6.14
N SER A 85 -18.98 -2.85 6.27
CA SER A 85 -17.72 -2.24 5.82
C SER A 85 -17.41 -2.44 4.33
N GLN A 86 -18.08 -3.37 3.66
CA GLN A 86 -17.69 -3.85 2.32
C GLN A 86 -17.60 -2.79 1.22
N PRO A 87 -18.58 -1.88 1.06
CA PRO A 87 -18.50 -0.83 0.05
C PRO A 87 -17.27 0.10 0.25
N LEU A 88 -16.86 0.28 1.51
CA LEU A 88 -15.72 1.12 1.86
C LEU A 88 -14.39 0.41 1.57
N VAL A 89 -14.32 -0.90 1.83
CA VAL A 89 -13.16 -1.74 1.49
C VAL A 89 -12.98 -1.78 -0.03
N ASP A 90 -14.04 -1.99 -0.79
CA ASP A 90 -13.98 -2.06 -2.25
C ASP A 90 -13.52 -0.73 -2.85
N ALA A 91 -14.09 0.40 -2.39
CA ALA A 91 -13.66 1.72 -2.82
C ALA A 91 -12.19 2.00 -2.50
N SER A 92 -11.71 1.52 -1.35
CA SER A 92 -10.31 1.68 -0.93
C SER A 92 -9.34 0.93 -1.86
N MET A 93 -9.70 -0.28 -2.28
CA MET A 93 -8.89 -1.07 -3.20
C MET A 93 -8.83 -0.44 -4.60
N GLU A 94 -9.92 0.16 -5.08
CA GLU A 94 -9.90 0.91 -6.35
C GLU A 94 -8.95 2.11 -6.32
N LEU A 95 -8.80 2.78 -5.16
CA LEU A 95 -7.87 3.90 -5.02
C LEU A 95 -6.40 3.46 -5.17
N MET A 96 -6.07 2.23 -4.77
CA MET A 96 -4.70 1.70 -4.86
C MET A 96 -4.28 1.32 -6.28
N VAL A 97 -5.23 0.92 -7.12
CA VAL A 97 -4.94 0.45 -8.49
C VAL A 97 -4.75 1.62 -9.45
N ARG A 98 -5.35 2.78 -9.17
CA ARG A 98 -5.31 3.93 -10.08
C ARG A 98 -4.09 4.83 -9.82
N PRO A 99 -3.41 5.30 -10.89
CA PRO A 99 -2.27 6.19 -10.74
C PRO A 99 -2.70 7.55 -10.18
N LEU A 100 -1.84 8.13 -9.32
CA LEU A 100 -2.12 9.41 -8.64
C LEU A 100 -2.46 10.55 -9.63
N THR A 101 -1.87 10.53 -10.83
CA THR A 101 -2.03 11.56 -11.87
C THR A 101 -3.45 11.71 -12.41
N VAL A 102 -4.30 10.70 -12.26
CA VAL A 102 -5.70 10.75 -12.71
C VAL A 102 -6.57 11.56 -11.74
N TYR A 103 -6.11 11.75 -10.51
CA TYR A 103 -6.85 12.48 -9.48
C TYR A 103 -6.58 14.00 -9.55
N PRO A 104 -7.52 14.84 -9.13
CA PRO A 104 -7.30 16.29 -9.02
C PRO A 104 -6.26 16.60 -7.93
N TRP A 105 -5.61 17.76 -8.04
CA TRP A 105 -4.47 18.14 -7.19
C TRP A 105 -4.77 18.06 -5.68
N HIS A 106 -5.97 18.46 -5.24
CA HIS A 106 -6.38 18.39 -3.84
C HIS A 106 -6.36 16.95 -3.31
N LEU A 107 -6.81 16.00 -4.12
CA LEU A 107 -6.88 14.59 -3.74
C LEU A 107 -5.49 13.95 -3.80
N GLN A 108 -4.65 14.36 -4.76
CA GLN A 108 -3.23 13.96 -4.77
C GLN A 108 -2.52 14.40 -3.49
N ALA A 109 -2.77 15.64 -3.01
CA ALA A 109 -2.23 16.12 -1.75
C ALA A 109 -2.75 15.29 -0.57
N LEU A 110 -4.05 15.01 -0.50
CA LEU A 110 -4.63 14.15 0.54
C LEU A 110 -3.99 12.75 0.56
N LEU A 111 -3.90 12.11 -0.61
CA LEU A 111 -3.31 10.77 -0.76
C LEU A 111 -1.81 10.76 -0.46
N THR A 112 -1.12 11.90 -0.57
CA THR A 112 0.32 12.04 -0.30
C THR A 112 0.61 12.38 1.15
N PHE A 113 -0.14 13.29 1.76
CA PHE A 113 0.14 13.79 3.11
C PHE A 113 -0.65 13.06 4.20
N VAL A 114 -1.86 12.56 3.91
CA VAL A 114 -2.73 11.91 4.90
C VAL A 114 -2.63 10.38 4.86
N LEU A 115 -2.66 9.78 3.66
CA LEU A 115 -2.58 8.32 3.49
C LEU A 115 -1.22 7.80 2.97
N PRO A 116 -0.18 8.66 2.92
CA PRO A 116 1.03 8.56 2.08
C PRO A 116 1.10 7.49 0.96
N LEU A 117 0.03 7.28 0.19
CA LEU A 117 -0.03 6.22 -0.83
C LEU A 117 0.89 6.49 -2.02
N GLY A 118 1.14 7.77 -2.33
CA GLY A 118 2.06 8.14 -3.40
C GLY A 118 3.50 7.65 -3.17
N PHE A 119 3.90 7.45 -1.92
CA PHE A 119 5.24 6.99 -1.55
C PHE A 119 5.47 5.50 -1.81
N ILE A 120 4.41 4.70 -2.00
CA ILE A 120 4.52 3.24 -2.23
C ILE A 120 5.20 2.94 -3.56
N GLY A 121 5.02 3.80 -4.57
CA GLY A 121 5.61 3.56 -5.88
C GLY A 121 5.44 4.67 -6.90
N PHE A 122 4.62 5.69 -6.65
CA PHE A 122 4.45 6.79 -7.60
C PHE A 122 5.66 7.75 -7.58
N TYR A 123 5.98 8.32 -6.41
CA TYR A 123 7.11 9.25 -6.30
C TYR A 123 8.47 8.61 -6.57
N PRO A 124 8.79 7.41 -6.03
CA PRO A 124 10.05 6.75 -6.37
C PRO A 124 10.16 6.43 -7.87
N ALA A 125 9.06 6.04 -8.53
CA ALA A 125 9.09 5.81 -9.96
C ALA A 125 9.34 7.11 -10.75
N CYS A 126 8.72 8.22 -10.37
CA CYS A 126 8.97 9.53 -10.96
C CYS A 126 10.44 9.93 -10.84
N ASP A 127 11.03 9.73 -9.65
CA ASP A 127 12.42 10.05 -9.36
C ASP A 127 13.38 9.20 -10.20
N PHE A 128 13.18 7.88 -10.24
CA PHE A 128 13.99 6.98 -11.07
C PHE A 128 13.80 7.17 -12.59
N LEU A 129 12.63 7.65 -13.03
CA LEU A 129 12.32 7.89 -14.44
C LEU A 129 12.68 9.32 -14.89
N GLY A 130 13.17 10.18 -14.00
CA GLY A 130 13.46 11.59 -14.30
C GLY A 130 12.22 12.39 -14.72
N GLN A 131 11.02 11.93 -14.35
CA GLN A 131 9.76 12.58 -14.69
C GLN A 131 9.34 13.50 -13.54
N SER A 132 9.09 14.77 -13.83
CA SER A 132 8.56 15.71 -12.85
C SER A 132 7.15 15.28 -12.43
N ALA A 133 6.97 14.84 -11.19
CA ALA A 133 5.65 14.74 -10.60
C ALA A 133 5.00 16.13 -10.54
N ASN A 134 3.69 16.24 -10.80
CA ASN A 134 2.94 17.51 -10.65
C ASN A 134 3.05 18.07 -9.22
N THR A 135 3.26 17.19 -8.23
CA THR A 135 3.64 17.55 -6.87
C THR A 135 5.15 17.50 -6.76
N SER A 136 5.82 18.64 -6.95
CA SER A 136 7.26 18.76 -6.73
C SER A 136 7.56 18.65 -5.24
N LEU A 137 7.98 17.47 -4.77
CA LEU A 137 8.50 17.30 -3.42
C LEU A 137 9.97 17.74 -3.38
N PRO A 138 10.36 18.68 -2.50
CA PRO A 138 11.73 19.19 -2.42
C PRO A 138 12.70 18.28 -1.63
N LEU A 139 12.33 17.02 -1.38
CA LEU A 139 13.00 16.14 -0.41
C LEU A 139 13.33 14.78 -1.03
N ASP A 140 14.44 14.21 -0.57
CA ASP A 140 14.98 12.91 -0.96
C ASP A 140 13.98 11.79 -0.58
N VAL A 141 13.06 11.49 -1.51
CA VAL A 141 11.82 10.74 -1.25
C VAL A 141 12.14 9.37 -0.65
N ALA A 142 13.24 8.75 -1.08
CA ALA A 142 13.69 7.43 -0.65
C ALA A 142 13.97 7.32 0.86
N LEU A 143 14.56 8.36 1.46
CA LEU A 143 14.88 8.41 2.89
C LEU A 143 13.64 8.64 3.76
N TRP A 144 12.67 9.41 3.25
CA TRP A 144 11.45 9.72 3.98
C TRP A 144 10.41 8.60 3.92
N THR A 145 10.39 7.80 2.84
CA THR A 145 9.49 6.64 2.69
C THR A 145 9.40 5.75 3.94
N PRO A 146 10.51 5.23 4.50
CA PRO A 146 10.46 4.36 5.68
C PRO A 146 10.02 5.08 6.95
N ALA A 147 10.43 6.34 7.14
CA ALA A 147 10.01 7.13 8.31
C ALA A 147 8.50 7.40 8.30
N VAL A 148 7.96 7.78 7.14
CA VAL A 148 6.53 7.99 6.92
C VAL A 148 5.75 6.68 7.10
N GLY A 149 6.27 5.57 6.57
CA GLY A 149 5.70 4.25 6.77
C GLY A 149 5.64 3.83 8.24
N ALA A 150 6.72 4.06 9.00
CA ALA A 150 6.75 3.76 10.43
C ALA A 150 5.74 4.62 11.21
N ALA A 151 5.65 5.91 10.93
CA ALA A 151 4.68 6.81 11.56
C ALA A 151 3.23 6.36 11.27
N MET A 152 2.93 6.03 10.01
CA MET A 152 1.61 5.54 9.61
C MET A 152 1.27 4.19 10.26
N LEU A 153 2.27 3.32 10.44
CA LEU A 153 2.07 2.01 11.09
C LEU A 153 1.69 2.18 12.56
N VAL A 154 2.38 3.07 13.27
CA VAL A 154 2.05 3.36 14.68
C VAL A 154 0.62 3.88 14.80
N LEU A 155 0.20 4.79 13.90
CA LEU A 155 -1.18 5.29 13.85
C LEU A 155 -2.18 4.17 13.52
N ALA A 156 -1.86 3.30 12.57
CA ALA A 156 -2.72 2.18 12.21
C ALA A 156 -2.92 1.21 13.37
N LEU A 157 -1.85 0.89 14.09
CA LEU A 157 -1.89 -0.01 15.25
C LEU A 157 -2.67 0.58 16.41
N THR A 158 -2.59 1.90 16.64
CA THR A 158 -3.35 2.55 17.73
C THR A 158 -4.86 2.54 17.43
N VAL A 159 -5.25 2.82 16.19
CA VAL A 159 -6.66 2.74 15.74
C VAL A 159 -7.17 1.29 15.82
N PHE A 160 -6.36 0.32 15.37
CA PHE A 160 -6.71 -1.09 15.46
C PHE A 160 -6.91 -1.55 16.91
N ALA A 161 -6.00 -1.19 17.82
CA ALA A 161 -6.11 -1.51 19.23
C ALA A 161 -7.35 -0.85 19.89
N ALA A 162 -7.70 0.37 19.49
CA ALA A 162 -8.94 1.03 19.93
C ALA A 162 -10.19 0.27 19.45
N GLY A 163 -10.17 -0.23 18.21
CA GLY A 163 -11.23 -1.09 17.68
C GLY A 163 -11.43 -2.38 18.46
N LEU A 164 -10.33 -3.06 18.84
CA LEU A 164 -10.41 -4.29 19.66
C LEU A 164 -11.11 -4.06 21.00
N ARG A 165 -10.71 -3.02 21.74
CA ARG A 165 -11.27 -2.72 23.07
C ARG A 165 -12.78 -2.47 23.01
N ARG A 166 -13.27 -1.90 21.90
CA ARG A 166 -14.70 -1.66 21.69
C ARG A 166 -15.46 -2.97 21.46
N CYS A 167 -14.89 -3.88 20.67
CA CYS A 167 -15.49 -5.18 20.40
C CYS A 167 -15.59 -6.01 21.70
N GLU A 168 -14.58 -5.93 22.57
CA GLU A 168 -14.55 -6.62 23.86
C GLU A 168 -15.67 -6.13 24.82
N SER A 169 -16.01 -4.83 24.78
CA SER A 169 -17.08 -4.24 25.61
C SER A 169 -18.52 -4.59 25.21
N ALA A 170 -18.74 -5.13 24.01
CA ALA A 170 -20.07 -5.54 23.53
C ALA A 170 -20.39 -7.02 23.79
N GLY A 171 -19.41 -7.78 24.30
CA GLY A 171 -19.50 -9.23 24.51
C GLY A 171 -19.44 -9.68 25.98
N SER A 172 -19.46 -8.74 26.95
CA SER A 172 -19.53 -9.03 28.39
C SER A 172 -20.94 -8.89 28.94
#